data_AF-A0A661D5B9-F1
#
_entry.id   AF-A0A661D5B9-F1
#
_cell.length_a   1.000
_cell.length_b   1.000
_cell.length_c   1.000
_cell.angle_alpha   90.00
_cell.angle_beta   90.00
_cell.angle_gamma   90.00
#
_symmetry.space_group_name_H-M   'P 1'
#
loop_
_entity.id
_entity.type
_entity.pdbx_description
1 polymer ?
#
loop_
_entity_poly.entity_id
_entity_poly.type
_entity_poly.pdbx_seq_one_letter_code
_entity_poly.pdbx_strand_id
1 'polypeptide(L)'
;MKTGGRSFLKSYQTIKRLSEHEGVGIGIRINIDKNNIDSVPELLNVLIADGLQKKVSVDLAPVHPWGSDTTRYHYEPLSLTEYAEIELDLLTSMVLEDFQVHLLPNRKKSICTVALNLRNGLVVDANGKLSRCWEVPYSEVKPHKHFVQYLSNHANQKTLLEVGSLRRGIQKSNWLGQTFLQVFEEKTIECVNCPLLPSCAGQCPVRYFQDAKPPCPVWKYNLEGRIALSYAIDQVGSVEALKKTVQATQS
;
A
#
# COMPACT_ATOMS: atom_id res chain seq x y z
N MET A 1 8.18 -11.56 -17.52
CA MET A 1 7.75 -10.54 -18.51
C MET A 1 8.85 -9.48 -18.58
N LYS A 2 9.41 -9.17 -19.77
CA LYS A 2 10.60 -8.29 -19.91
C LYS A 2 10.49 -7.23 -21.04
N THR A 3 9.31 -7.00 -21.62
CA THR A 3 9.08 -5.98 -22.65
C THR A 3 7.71 -5.34 -22.42
N GLY A 4 7.66 -4.19 -21.73
CA GLY A 4 6.43 -3.62 -21.14
C GLY A 4 5.26 -3.35 -22.10
N GLY A 5 5.52 -3.05 -23.38
CA GLY A 5 4.46 -2.68 -24.34
C GLY A 5 3.51 -3.82 -24.72
N ARG A 6 3.98 -5.08 -24.81
CA ARG A 6 3.12 -6.22 -25.21
C ARG A 6 2.30 -6.80 -24.05
N SER A 7 2.65 -6.50 -22.81
CA SER A 7 1.94 -6.99 -21.62
C SER A 7 0.70 -6.16 -21.31
N PHE A 8 0.74 -4.84 -21.54
CA PHE A 8 -0.39 -3.95 -21.22
C PHE A 8 -1.68 -4.41 -21.92
N LEU A 9 -1.66 -4.53 -23.25
CA LEU A 9 -2.84 -4.92 -24.03
C LEU A 9 -3.40 -6.27 -23.58
N LYS A 10 -2.54 -7.24 -23.27
CA LYS A 10 -2.97 -8.57 -22.81
C LYS A 10 -3.62 -8.50 -21.43
N SER A 11 -3.01 -7.79 -20.49
CA SER A 11 -3.57 -7.61 -19.15
C SER A 11 -4.88 -6.84 -19.21
N TYR A 12 -4.96 -5.79 -20.02
CA TYR A 12 -6.15 -4.96 -20.20
C TYR A 12 -7.31 -5.74 -20.84
N GLN A 13 -7.05 -6.49 -21.91
CA GLN A 13 -8.05 -7.38 -22.52
C GLN A 13 -8.53 -8.45 -21.53
N THR A 14 -7.65 -8.93 -20.65
CA THR A 14 -8.03 -9.88 -19.60
C THR A 14 -8.96 -9.22 -18.58
N ILE A 15 -8.66 -7.99 -18.14
CA ILE A 15 -9.52 -7.20 -17.26
C ILE A 15 -10.91 -7.01 -17.89
N LYS A 16 -10.98 -6.61 -19.17
CA LYS A 16 -12.26 -6.46 -19.88
C LYS A 16 -13.09 -7.75 -19.85
N ARG A 17 -12.50 -8.87 -20.26
CA ARG A 17 -13.18 -10.18 -20.26
C ARG A 17 -13.65 -10.59 -18.87
N LEU A 18 -12.79 -10.44 -17.86
CA LEU A 18 -13.15 -10.80 -16.48
C LEU A 18 -14.27 -9.90 -15.92
N SER A 19 -14.35 -8.63 -16.34
CA SER A 19 -15.37 -7.69 -15.90
C SER A 19 -16.78 -7.96 -16.43
N GLU A 20 -16.91 -8.89 -17.39
CA GLU A 20 -18.19 -9.36 -17.92
C GLU A 20 -18.77 -10.51 -17.08
N HIS A 21 -17.97 -11.11 -16.18
CA HIS A 21 -18.40 -12.22 -15.34
C HIS A 21 -18.86 -11.75 -13.96
N GLU A 22 -20.06 -12.18 -13.56
CA GLU A 22 -20.56 -11.94 -12.21
C GLU A 22 -19.72 -12.68 -11.16
N GLY A 23 -19.59 -12.09 -9.97
CA GLY A 23 -18.86 -12.67 -8.83
C GLY A 23 -17.33 -12.52 -8.89
N VAL A 24 -16.77 -11.90 -9.93
CA VAL A 24 -15.33 -11.64 -10.05
C VAL A 24 -15.01 -10.20 -9.64
N GLY A 25 -14.34 -10.02 -8.50
CA GLY A 25 -13.79 -8.73 -8.10
C GLY A 25 -12.43 -8.48 -8.76
N ILE A 26 -12.25 -7.32 -9.40
CA ILE A 26 -11.00 -6.95 -10.06
C ILE A 26 -10.37 -5.75 -9.36
N GLY A 27 -9.16 -5.94 -8.81
CA GLY A 27 -8.33 -4.89 -8.24
C GLY A 27 -7.19 -4.50 -9.16
N ILE A 28 -7.07 -3.21 -9.49
CA ILE A 28 -5.97 -2.64 -10.25
C ILE A 28 -5.13 -1.80 -9.29
N ARG A 29 -3.92 -2.28 -8.97
CA ARG A 29 -2.94 -1.51 -8.20
C ARG A 29 -1.99 -0.77 -9.14
N ILE A 30 -1.88 0.54 -8.98
CA ILE A 30 -1.00 1.40 -9.76
C ILE A 30 0.11 1.89 -8.83
N ASN A 31 1.34 1.44 -9.06
CA ASN A 31 2.50 1.97 -8.36
C ASN A 31 2.99 3.23 -9.10
N ILE A 32 3.14 4.35 -8.38
CA ILE A 32 3.37 5.68 -8.95
C ILE A 32 4.71 6.24 -8.46
N ASP A 33 5.48 6.80 -9.38
CA ASP A 33 6.68 7.59 -9.14
C ASP A 33 6.71 8.82 -10.08
N LYS A 34 7.79 9.61 -10.07
CA LYS A 34 7.90 10.80 -10.92
C LYS A 34 7.88 10.49 -12.43
N ASN A 35 8.18 9.25 -12.83
CA ASN A 35 8.29 8.90 -14.25
C ASN A 35 6.96 8.54 -14.90
N ASN A 36 5.96 8.12 -14.12
CA ASN A 36 4.69 7.60 -14.66
C ASN A 36 3.45 8.33 -14.17
N ILE A 37 3.61 9.32 -13.29
CA ILE A 37 2.51 10.11 -12.73
C ILE A 37 1.59 10.69 -13.80
N ASP A 38 2.15 11.27 -14.85
CA ASP A 38 1.39 11.93 -15.91
C ASP A 38 0.58 10.94 -16.75
N SER A 39 0.93 9.65 -16.73
CA SER A 39 0.21 8.59 -17.44
C SER A 39 -0.96 7.99 -16.63
N VAL A 40 -1.08 8.30 -15.34
CA VAL A 40 -2.17 7.75 -14.51
C VAL A 40 -3.55 8.25 -14.98
N PRO A 41 -3.76 9.56 -15.27
CA PRO A 41 -5.02 10.04 -15.83
C PRO A 41 -5.38 9.36 -17.16
N GLU A 42 -4.40 9.09 -18.03
CA GLU A 42 -4.65 8.39 -19.30
C GLU A 42 -5.20 6.98 -19.08
N LEU A 43 -4.67 6.24 -18.10
CA LEU A 43 -5.17 4.91 -17.74
C LEU A 43 -6.59 4.98 -17.18
N LEU A 44 -6.90 5.97 -16.34
CA LEU A 44 -8.26 6.17 -15.81
C LEU A 44 -9.25 6.46 -16.94
N ASN A 45 -8.89 7.33 -17.89
CA ASN A 45 -9.71 7.65 -19.06
C ASN A 45 -9.99 6.42 -19.93
N VAL A 46 -9.00 5.54 -20.11
CA VAL A 46 -9.17 4.27 -20.82
C VAL A 46 -10.16 3.36 -20.07
N LEU A 47 -10.13 3.29 -18.74
CA LEU A 47 -11.11 2.54 -17.95
C LEU A 47 -12.53 3.12 -18.07
N ILE A 48 -12.66 4.45 -18.04
CA ILE A 48 -13.95 5.15 -18.20
C ILE A 48 -14.54 4.90 -19.59
N ALA A 49 -13.73 5.03 -20.65
CA ALA A 49 -14.16 4.85 -22.03
C ALA A 49 -14.74 3.45 -22.30
N ASP A 50 -14.24 2.44 -21.59
CA ASP A 50 -14.72 1.06 -21.66
C ASP A 50 -15.79 0.71 -20.59
N GLY A 51 -16.26 1.69 -19.79
CA GLY A 51 -17.32 1.48 -18.79
C GLY A 51 -16.89 0.64 -17.59
N LEU A 52 -15.59 0.61 -17.27
CA LEU A 52 -15.00 -0.25 -16.23
C LEU A 52 -14.93 0.40 -14.85
N GLN A 53 -15.13 1.71 -14.72
CA GLN A 53 -14.95 2.48 -13.48
C GLN A 53 -15.77 1.96 -12.28
N LYS A 54 -16.96 1.40 -12.53
CA LYS A 54 -17.83 0.79 -11.50
C LYS A 54 -17.58 -0.72 -11.31
N LYS A 55 -16.76 -1.33 -12.16
CA LYS A 55 -16.48 -2.79 -12.20
C LYS A 55 -15.11 -3.16 -11.64
N VAL A 56 -14.23 -2.19 -11.43
CA VAL A 56 -12.88 -2.39 -10.90
C VAL A 56 -12.65 -1.50 -9.68
N SER A 57 -11.87 -1.99 -8.71
CA SER A 57 -11.31 -1.14 -7.66
C SER A 57 -9.90 -0.72 -8.06
N VAL A 58 -9.60 0.58 -7.96
CA VAL A 58 -8.27 1.12 -8.28
C VAL A 58 -7.57 1.53 -6.98
N ASP A 59 -6.35 1.03 -6.77
CA ASP A 59 -5.50 1.30 -5.61
C ASP A 59 -4.24 2.03 -6.07
N LEU A 60 -4.11 3.30 -5.69
CA LEU A 60 -2.95 4.14 -5.98
C LEU A 60 -1.91 3.96 -4.88
N ALA A 61 -0.67 3.65 -5.24
CA ALA A 61 0.40 3.47 -4.28
C ALA A 61 1.69 4.16 -4.69
N PRO A 62 2.37 4.89 -3.77
CA PRO A 62 3.68 5.43 -4.07
C PRO A 62 4.70 4.29 -4.18
N VAL A 63 5.61 4.39 -5.15
CA VAL A 63 6.79 3.54 -5.20
C VAL A 63 7.68 3.88 -4.00
N HIS A 64 8.12 2.83 -3.30
CA HIS A 64 9.13 2.95 -2.27
C HIS A 64 10.40 2.24 -2.75
N PRO A 65 11.58 2.84 -2.65
CA PRO A 65 12.83 2.22 -3.04
C PRO A 65 13.21 1.18 -1.97
N TRP A 66 12.63 -0.02 -2.07
CA TRP A 66 12.90 -1.13 -1.18
C TRP A 66 13.13 -2.41 -1.99
N GLY A 67 14.20 -3.14 -1.65
CA GLY A 67 14.53 -4.45 -2.18
C GLY A 67 15.94 -4.47 -2.75
N SER A 68 16.47 -5.66 -3.04
CA SER A 68 17.80 -5.85 -3.61
C SER A 68 17.93 -5.51 -5.10
N ASP A 69 16.82 -5.13 -5.76
CA ASP A 69 16.78 -4.88 -7.22
C ASP A 69 16.25 -3.47 -7.58
N THR A 70 16.51 -2.48 -6.71
CA THR A 70 16.21 -1.06 -7.00
C THR A 70 17.13 -0.45 -8.05
N THR A 71 18.20 -1.15 -8.47
CA THR A 71 19.18 -0.67 -9.45
C THR A 71 18.78 -0.96 -10.89
N ARG A 72 17.87 -1.91 -11.12
CA ARG A 72 17.43 -2.32 -12.47
C ARG A 72 16.33 -1.45 -13.04
N TYR A 73 15.60 -0.75 -12.18
CA TYR A 73 14.51 0.14 -12.54
C TYR A 73 14.87 1.54 -12.05
N HIS A 74 14.90 2.52 -12.95
CA HIS A 74 15.15 3.92 -12.62
C HIS A 74 13.91 4.52 -11.94
N TYR A 75 13.64 4.11 -10.70
CA TYR A 75 12.55 4.68 -9.93
C TYR A 75 12.94 6.07 -9.42
N GLU A 76 12.01 7.01 -9.54
CA GLU A 76 12.15 8.35 -8.98
C GLU A 76 11.07 8.57 -7.93
N PRO A 77 11.25 8.05 -6.70
CA PRO A 77 10.21 8.08 -5.69
C PRO A 77 9.84 9.51 -5.30
N LEU A 78 8.55 9.75 -5.16
CA LEU A 78 7.99 10.98 -4.59
C LEU A 78 8.15 10.96 -3.07
N SER A 79 8.34 12.14 -2.47
CA SER A 79 8.14 12.30 -1.04
C SER A 79 6.67 12.05 -0.67
N LEU A 80 6.40 11.74 0.60
CA LEU A 80 5.04 11.48 1.06
C LEU A 80 4.13 12.71 0.91
N THR A 81 4.67 13.92 1.04
CA THR A 81 3.93 15.17 0.88
C THR A 81 3.61 15.44 -0.58
N GLU A 82 4.59 15.33 -1.49
CA GLU A 82 4.36 15.46 -2.94
C GLU A 82 3.32 14.43 -3.40
N TYR A 83 3.49 13.17 -3.02
CA TYR A 83 2.53 12.12 -3.39
C TYR A 83 1.14 12.35 -2.80
N ALA A 84 1.02 12.93 -1.60
CA ALA A 84 -0.28 13.19 -0.98
C ALA A 84 -1.09 14.27 -1.71
N GLU A 85 -0.43 15.29 -2.25
CA GLU A 85 -1.07 16.31 -3.10
C GLU A 85 -1.63 15.67 -4.37
N ILE A 86 -0.77 14.93 -5.07
CA ILE A 86 -1.10 14.20 -6.30
C ILE A 86 -2.23 13.18 -6.07
N GLU A 87 -2.15 12.42 -4.99
CA GLU A 87 -3.15 11.40 -4.65
C GLU A 87 -4.51 12.05 -4.42
N LEU A 88 -4.58 13.20 -3.76
CA LEU A 88 -5.85 13.88 -3.53
C LEU A 88 -6.51 14.33 -4.84
N ASP A 89 -5.73 14.85 -5.78
CA ASP A 89 -6.23 15.26 -7.10
C ASP A 89 -6.76 14.05 -7.90
N LEU A 90 -5.99 12.95 -7.92
CA LEU A 90 -6.39 11.71 -8.57
C LEU A 90 -7.65 11.12 -7.92
N LEU A 91 -7.74 11.09 -6.59
CA LEU A 91 -8.92 10.62 -5.87
C LEU A 91 -10.15 11.48 -6.18
N THR A 92 -9.98 12.80 -6.29
CA THR A 92 -11.05 13.71 -6.67
C THR A 92 -11.56 13.41 -8.07
N SER A 93 -10.65 13.28 -9.05
CA SER A 93 -11.00 12.89 -10.42
C SER A 93 -11.71 11.53 -10.46
N MET A 94 -11.19 10.54 -9.74
CA MET A 94 -11.80 9.21 -9.66
C MET A 94 -13.22 9.26 -9.07
N VAL A 95 -13.44 10.00 -7.98
CA VAL A 95 -14.78 10.21 -7.41
C VAL A 95 -15.69 10.86 -8.44
N LEU A 96 -15.25 11.94 -9.08
CA LEU A 96 -16.01 12.65 -10.12
C LEU A 96 -16.22 11.83 -11.39
N GLU A 97 -15.60 10.66 -11.52
CA GLU A 97 -15.83 9.72 -12.61
C GLU A 97 -16.47 8.41 -12.14
N ASP A 98 -17.10 8.42 -10.96
CA ASP A 98 -17.82 7.31 -10.33
C ASP A 98 -16.99 6.04 -10.07
N PHE A 99 -15.67 6.16 -9.90
CA PHE A 99 -14.88 5.07 -9.36
C PHE A 99 -15.25 4.83 -7.89
N GLN A 100 -15.13 3.57 -7.47
CA GLN A 100 -15.25 3.23 -6.05
C GLN A 100 -13.99 3.67 -5.30
N VAL A 101 -14.12 4.77 -4.53
CA VAL A 101 -13.02 5.38 -3.78
C VAL A 101 -13.33 5.40 -2.29
N HIS A 102 -12.36 4.97 -1.47
CA HIS A 102 -12.42 5.13 -0.02
C HIS A 102 -11.65 6.40 0.40
N LEU A 103 -12.39 7.49 0.63
CA LEU A 103 -11.80 8.78 1.01
C LEU A 103 -11.28 8.77 2.44
N LEU A 104 -12.08 8.31 3.39
CA LEU A 104 -11.74 8.33 4.80
C LEU A 104 -11.11 7.02 5.26
N PRO A 105 -10.11 7.07 6.17
CA PRO A 105 -9.48 5.86 6.68
C PRO A 105 -10.47 5.04 7.51
N ASN A 106 -10.60 3.76 7.18
CA ASN A 106 -11.33 2.81 8.00
C ASN A 106 -10.56 2.47 9.28
N ARG A 107 -11.28 2.11 10.35
CA ARG A 107 -10.66 1.53 11.55
C ARG A 107 -9.98 0.21 11.18
N LYS A 108 -8.66 0.16 11.26
CA LYS A 108 -7.90 -1.08 11.10
C LYS A 108 -7.98 -1.92 12.37
N LYS A 109 -8.53 -3.13 12.25
CA LYS A 109 -8.53 -4.14 13.34
C LYS A 109 -7.25 -4.99 13.35
N SER A 110 -6.47 -4.93 12.27
CA SER A 110 -5.30 -5.75 12.01
C SER A 110 -4.35 -5.01 11.05
N ILE A 111 -3.04 -5.29 11.12
CA ILE A 111 -2.01 -4.66 10.28
C ILE A 111 -1.55 -5.65 9.20
N CYS A 112 -0.66 -6.58 9.58
CA CYS A 112 -0.06 -7.57 8.71
C CYS A 112 0.36 -8.79 9.53
N THR A 113 0.68 -9.88 8.82
CA THR A 113 1.14 -11.15 9.41
C THR A 113 2.40 -11.01 10.25
N VAL A 114 3.28 -10.05 9.94
CA VAL A 114 4.47 -9.72 10.74
C VAL A 114 4.08 -9.16 12.10
N ALA A 115 3.28 -8.10 12.15
CA ALA A 115 2.91 -7.45 13.42
C ALA A 115 2.07 -8.39 14.32
N LEU A 116 1.20 -9.20 13.70
CA LEU A 116 0.20 -9.98 14.44
C LEU A 116 0.68 -11.38 14.83
N ASN A 117 1.84 -11.82 14.33
CA ASN A 117 2.40 -13.14 14.59
C ASN A 117 1.38 -14.30 14.41
N LEU A 118 0.51 -14.19 13.41
CA LEU A 118 -0.59 -15.14 13.19
C LEU A 118 -0.03 -16.54 12.89
N ARG A 119 -0.55 -17.59 13.52
CA ARG A 119 -0.08 -18.97 13.28
C ARG A 119 -0.11 -19.37 11.79
N ASN A 120 -1.15 -18.95 11.07
CA ASN A 120 -1.36 -19.28 9.65
C ASN A 120 -0.93 -18.16 8.69
N GLY A 121 -0.35 -17.07 9.21
CA GLY A 121 0.18 -15.97 8.39
C GLY A 121 1.59 -16.28 7.91
N LEU A 122 1.70 -17.00 6.79
CA LEU A 122 2.97 -17.46 6.23
C LEU A 122 3.02 -17.24 4.73
N VAL A 123 4.20 -16.89 4.23
CA VAL A 123 4.54 -16.89 2.82
C VAL A 123 5.38 -18.13 2.55
N VAL A 124 5.01 -18.87 1.52
CA VAL A 124 5.69 -20.08 1.08
C VAL A 124 6.39 -19.74 -0.23
N ASP A 125 7.73 -19.78 -0.24
CA ASP A 125 8.49 -19.55 -1.47
C ASP A 125 8.57 -20.81 -2.36
N ALA A 126 9.11 -20.67 -3.57
CA ALA A 126 9.28 -21.76 -4.53
C ALA A 126 10.12 -22.95 -4.02
N ASN A 127 10.94 -22.75 -2.98
CA ASN A 127 11.75 -23.78 -2.35
C ASN A 127 11.08 -24.37 -1.09
N GLY A 128 9.85 -23.96 -0.79
CA GLY A 128 9.11 -24.35 0.40
C GLY A 128 9.66 -23.73 1.69
N LYS A 129 10.40 -22.62 1.64
CA LYS A 129 10.75 -21.85 2.83
C LYS A 129 9.54 -21.05 3.31
N LEU A 130 9.47 -20.84 4.61
CA LEU A 130 8.40 -20.12 5.27
C LEU A 130 8.91 -18.77 5.78
N SER A 131 8.25 -17.68 5.41
CA SER A 131 8.49 -16.34 5.96
C SER A 131 7.21 -15.66 6.45
N ARG A 132 7.35 -14.62 7.28
CA ARG A 132 6.21 -13.83 7.80
C ARG A 132 5.80 -12.67 6.91
N CYS A 133 6.58 -12.34 5.89
CA CYS A 133 6.35 -11.25 4.97
C CYS A 133 6.68 -11.69 3.54
N TRP A 134 5.92 -11.19 2.57
CA TRP A 134 6.07 -11.52 1.15
C TRP A 134 7.20 -10.73 0.47
N GLU A 135 7.67 -9.66 1.09
CA GLU A 135 8.80 -8.83 0.63
C GLU A 135 10.17 -9.44 0.98
N VAL A 136 10.19 -10.50 1.79
CA VAL A 136 11.43 -11.09 2.36
C VAL A 136 12.03 -12.21 1.52
N PRO A 137 11.25 -13.14 0.93
CA PRO A 137 11.81 -14.18 0.08
C PRO A 137 12.76 -13.53 -0.94
N TYR A 138 14.01 -13.95 -0.92
CA TYR A 138 15.07 -13.47 -1.83
C TYR A 138 15.51 -12.00 -1.64
N SER A 139 15.11 -11.34 -0.56
CA SER A 139 15.51 -9.97 -0.23
C SER A 139 16.32 -9.91 1.06
N GLU A 140 17.37 -9.10 1.09
CA GLU A 140 18.10 -8.79 2.33
C GLU A 140 17.37 -7.67 3.09
N VAL A 141 16.60 -8.05 4.11
CA VAL A 141 16.01 -7.08 5.05
C VAL A 141 16.97 -6.90 6.23
N LYS A 142 17.68 -5.77 6.24
CA LYS A 142 18.59 -5.39 7.34
C LYS A 142 17.94 -4.27 8.17
N PRO A 143 17.86 -4.42 9.50
CA PRO A 143 17.34 -3.36 10.35
C PRO A 143 18.34 -2.21 10.42
N HIS A 144 17.82 -1.01 10.65
CA HIS A 144 18.60 0.18 10.92
C HIS A 144 19.48 -0.02 12.16
N LYS A 145 20.65 0.63 12.18
CA LYS A 145 21.62 0.53 13.31
C LYS A 145 21.01 0.82 14.69
N HIS A 146 19.98 1.66 14.75
CA HIS A 146 19.25 1.99 15.98
C HIS A 146 18.58 0.76 16.62
N PHE A 147 18.21 -0.24 15.83
CA PHE A 147 17.52 -1.43 16.35
C PHE A 147 18.46 -2.61 16.59
N VAL A 148 19.75 -2.46 16.32
CA VAL A 148 20.74 -3.55 16.49
C VAL A 148 20.80 -4.02 17.95
N GLN A 149 20.59 -3.11 18.91
CA GLN A 149 20.52 -3.45 20.34
C GLN A 149 19.37 -4.40 20.70
N TYR A 150 18.29 -4.43 19.92
CA TYR A 150 17.18 -5.36 20.13
C TYR A 150 17.47 -6.74 19.51
N LEU A 151 18.51 -6.87 18.67
CA LEU A 151 18.89 -8.11 17.98
C LEU A 151 19.67 -9.09 18.86
N SER A 152 19.56 -9.03 20.20
CA SER A 152 20.28 -9.91 21.13
C SER A 152 20.28 -11.37 20.60
N ASN A 153 21.46 -11.90 20.26
CA ASN A 153 21.70 -13.23 19.66
C ASN A 153 21.20 -13.50 18.22
N HIS A 154 20.62 -12.53 17.52
CA HIS A 154 20.10 -12.64 16.14
C HIS A 154 20.94 -11.89 15.10
N ALA A 155 22.06 -11.29 15.51
CA ALA A 155 22.93 -10.41 14.71
C ALA A 155 23.45 -11.01 13.39
N ASN A 156 23.41 -12.34 13.21
CA ASN A 156 23.83 -13.03 11.99
C ASN A 156 22.68 -13.53 11.10
N GLN A 157 21.42 -13.21 11.42
CA GLN A 157 20.29 -13.65 10.59
C GLN A 157 20.16 -12.80 9.34
N LYS A 158 20.65 -13.33 8.21
CA LYS A 158 20.45 -12.76 6.86
C LYS A 158 18.97 -12.53 6.49
N THR A 159 18.02 -13.11 7.23
CA THR A 159 16.58 -13.01 6.99
C THR A 159 15.79 -13.05 8.30
N LEU A 160 15.59 -11.89 8.94
CA LEU A 160 14.88 -11.75 10.24
C LEU A 160 13.41 -12.21 10.23
N LEU A 161 12.87 -12.51 9.05
CA LEU A 161 11.47 -12.86 8.83
C LEU A 161 11.29 -14.26 8.22
N GLU A 162 12.38 -14.98 7.92
CA GLU A 162 12.32 -16.41 7.59
C GLU A 162 12.12 -17.20 8.88
N VAL A 163 11.03 -17.96 8.97
CA VAL A 163 10.62 -18.67 10.19
C VAL A 163 10.71 -20.19 10.09
N GLY A 164 10.91 -20.75 8.89
CA GLY A 164 11.03 -22.20 8.74
C GLY A 164 10.95 -22.71 7.31
N SER A 165 10.45 -23.93 7.15
CA SER A 165 10.25 -24.57 5.85
C SER A 165 9.11 -25.58 5.93
N LEU A 166 8.40 -25.86 4.83
CA LEU A 166 7.35 -26.88 4.77
C LEU A 166 7.82 -28.24 5.31
N ARG A 167 9.07 -28.64 5.04
CA ARG A 167 9.63 -29.93 5.48
C ARG A 167 9.82 -30.05 6.99
N ARG A 168 10.08 -28.94 7.68
CA ARG A 168 10.47 -28.91 9.10
C ARG A 168 9.51 -28.10 9.97
N GLY A 169 8.46 -27.54 9.39
CA GLY A 169 7.58 -26.57 10.04
C GLY A 169 8.28 -25.25 10.40
N ILE A 170 7.62 -24.50 11.29
CA ILE A 170 8.13 -23.27 11.90
C ILE A 170 9.20 -23.65 12.93
N GLN A 171 10.41 -23.10 12.77
CA GLN A 171 11.57 -23.38 13.61
C GLN A 171 12.08 -22.14 14.36
N LYS A 172 11.74 -20.94 13.90
CA LYS A 172 12.18 -19.66 14.48
C LYS A 172 10.97 -18.83 14.90
N SER A 173 11.14 -18.04 15.95
CA SER A 173 10.14 -17.06 16.38
C SER A 173 10.02 -15.92 15.36
N ASN A 174 8.89 -15.22 15.39
CA ASN A 174 8.71 -13.97 14.64
C ASN A 174 9.29 -12.80 15.45
N TRP A 175 10.62 -12.72 15.47
CA TRP A 175 11.34 -11.71 16.25
C TRP A 175 10.86 -10.29 15.91
N LEU A 176 10.75 -9.96 14.62
CA LEU A 176 10.36 -8.61 14.19
C LEU A 176 8.98 -8.20 14.68
N GLY A 177 8.01 -9.13 14.67
CA GLY A 177 6.68 -8.90 15.22
C GLY A 177 6.72 -8.67 16.73
N GLN A 178 7.51 -9.46 17.46
CA GLN A 178 7.66 -9.32 18.91
C GLN A 178 8.32 -7.98 19.28
N THR A 179 9.40 -7.62 18.61
CA THR A 179 10.08 -6.33 18.82
C THR A 179 9.21 -5.15 18.43
N PHE A 180 8.38 -5.28 17.39
CA PHE A 180 7.43 -4.22 17.04
C PHE A 180 6.47 -3.94 18.19
N LEU A 181 5.89 -4.98 18.79
CA LEU A 181 5.00 -4.82 19.94
C LEU A 181 5.73 -4.25 21.16
N GLN A 182 6.94 -4.73 21.44
CA GLN A 182 7.78 -4.22 22.53
C GLN A 182 8.03 -2.70 22.41
N VAL A 183 8.33 -2.21 21.21
CA VAL A 183 8.55 -0.78 20.96
C VAL A 183 7.29 0.07 21.24
N PHE A 184 6.10 -0.47 20.98
CA PHE A 184 4.84 0.18 21.36
C PHE A 184 4.62 0.15 22.88
N GLU A 185 4.88 -0.98 23.54
CA GLU A 185 4.73 -1.14 25.00
C GLU A 185 5.67 -0.23 25.78
N GLU A 186 6.92 -0.13 25.35
CA GLU A 186 7.94 0.76 25.93
C GLU A 186 7.74 2.24 25.57
N LYS A 187 6.74 2.53 24.71
CA LYS A 187 6.41 3.89 24.23
C LYS A 187 7.59 4.62 23.57
N THR A 188 8.47 3.87 22.90
CA THR A 188 9.70 4.40 22.29
C THR A 188 9.48 4.96 20.88
N ILE A 189 8.20 5.03 20.43
CA ILE A 189 7.81 5.59 19.14
C ILE A 189 6.81 6.72 19.27
N GLU A 190 6.92 7.69 18.36
CA GLU A 190 5.98 8.81 18.23
C GLU A 190 4.52 8.35 18.00
N CYS A 191 4.30 7.14 17.47
CA CYS A 191 2.97 6.62 17.21
C CYS A 191 2.11 6.47 18.47
N VAL A 192 2.73 6.28 19.66
CA VAL A 192 1.99 6.07 20.92
C VAL A 192 1.13 7.27 21.30
N ASN A 193 1.56 8.48 20.91
CA ASN A 193 0.82 9.71 21.18
C ASN A 193 0.11 10.26 19.94
N CYS A 194 0.07 9.49 18.84
CA CYS A 194 -0.51 9.96 17.58
C CYS A 194 -2.05 9.87 17.62
N PRO A 195 -2.79 10.97 17.39
CA PRO A 195 -4.25 10.95 17.41
C PRO A 195 -4.88 10.14 16.26
N LEU A 196 -4.07 9.78 15.26
CA LEU A 196 -4.50 8.95 14.12
C LEU A 196 -4.41 7.44 14.41
N LEU A 197 -3.83 7.05 15.54
CA LEU A 197 -3.92 5.68 16.04
C LEU A 197 -5.28 5.51 16.74
N PRO A 198 -6.06 4.44 16.48
CA PRO A 198 -5.69 3.18 15.82
C PRO A 198 -5.97 3.11 14.31
N SER A 199 -6.45 4.17 13.65
CA SER A 199 -6.85 4.13 12.24
C SER A 199 -5.72 3.73 11.29
N CYS A 200 -4.48 4.15 11.56
CA CYS A 200 -3.32 3.71 10.77
C CYS A 200 -2.76 2.34 11.19
N ALA A 201 -3.02 1.94 12.44
CA ALA A 201 -2.43 0.79 13.14
C ALA A 201 -0.89 0.70 13.04
N GLY A 202 -0.17 1.81 12.92
CA GLY A 202 1.31 1.79 12.88
C GLY A 202 1.94 1.28 11.57
N GLN A 203 1.14 0.83 10.60
CA GLN A 203 1.59 0.44 9.25
C GLN A 203 2.72 -0.62 9.26
N CYS A 204 3.60 -0.65 8.25
CA CYS A 204 4.54 -1.76 8.01
C CYS A 204 5.69 -1.82 9.05
N PRO A 205 5.78 -2.87 9.90
CA PRO A 205 6.88 -3.00 10.86
C PRO A 205 8.24 -3.08 10.18
N VAL A 206 8.32 -3.76 9.03
CA VAL A 206 9.59 -3.95 8.33
C VAL A 206 10.21 -2.62 7.92
N ARG A 207 9.39 -1.72 7.35
CA ARG A 207 9.83 -0.38 6.97
C ARG A 207 10.22 0.45 8.19
N TYR A 208 9.44 0.36 9.28
CA TYR A 208 9.81 1.02 10.53
C TYR A 208 11.22 0.61 10.99
N PHE A 209 11.52 -0.69 10.98
CA PHE A 209 12.83 -1.19 11.40
C PHE A 209 13.95 -0.88 10.41
N GLN A 210 13.70 -0.75 9.12
CA GLN A 210 14.71 -0.38 8.12
C GLN A 210 15.04 1.11 8.12
N ASP A 211 14.02 1.97 8.26
CA ASP A 211 14.16 3.41 8.11
C ASP A 211 14.37 4.12 9.47
N ALA A 212 14.11 3.43 10.59
CA ALA A 212 14.01 4.03 11.93
C ALA A 212 13.03 5.20 12.00
N LYS A 213 12.00 5.17 11.15
CA LYS A 213 10.93 6.17 11.07
C LYS A 213 9.58 5.48 10.87
N PRO A 214 8.50 5.96 11.50
CA PRO A 214 7.18 5.40 11.26
C PRO A 214 6.73 5.53 9.81
N PRO A 215 6.29 4.44 9.17
CA PRO A 215 5.81 4.47 7.79
C PRO A 215 4.37 4.98 7.75
N CYS A 216 4.20 6.26 8.08
CA CYS A 216 2.89 6.90 8.12
C CYS A 216 2.14 6.71 6.78
N PRO A 217 0.81 6.47 6.82
CA PRO A 217 0.04 6.42 5.59
C PRO A 217 0.05 7.77 4.88
N VAL A 218 -0.04 7.74 3.55
CA VAL A 218 -0.20 8.95 2.72
C VAL A 218 -1.39 9.77 3.17
N TRP A 219 -2.51 9.12 3.53
CA TRP A 219 -3.71 9.83 3.96
C TRP A 219 -3.52 10.72 5.18
N LYS A 220 -2.45 10.54 5.98
CA LYS A 220 -2.09 11.47 7.06
C LYS A 220 -1.82 12.89 6.55
N TYR A 221 -1.29 13.00 5.33
CA TYR A 221 -0.80 14.25 4.73
C TYR A 221 -1.85 14.96 3.88
N ASN A 222 -2.92 14.27 3.46
CA ASN A 222 -4.05 14.85 2.72
C ASN A 222 -5.41 14.58 3.42
N LEU A 223 -5.40 14.32 4.73
CA LEU A 223 -6.60 13.98 5.49
C LEU A 223 -7.66 15.09 5.44
N GLU A 224 -7.24 16.34 5.58
CA GLU A 224 -8.13 17.50 5.54
C GLU A 224 -8.85 17.60 4.19
N GLY A 225 -8.12 17.43 3.08
CA GLY A 225 -8.69 17.42 1.74
C GLY A 225 -9.66 16.25 1.52
N ARG A 226 -9.33 15.06 2.02
CA ARG A 226 -10.23 13.89 1.98
C ARG A 226 -11.52 14.13 2.78
N ILE A 227 -11.43 14.76 3.95
CA ILE A 227 -12.60 15.14 4.76
C ILE A 227 -13.44 16.18 4.03
N ALA A 228 -12.82 17.23 3.47
CA ALA A 228 -13.51 18.27 2.73
C ALA A 228 -14.26 17.70 1.51
N LEU A 229 -13.62 16.81 0.74
CA LEU A 229 -14.24 16.14 -0.39
C LEU A 229 -15.40 15.24 0.06
N SER A 230 -15.21 14.44 1.11
CA SER A 230 -16.28 13.59 1.67
C SER A 230 -17.48 14.45 2.11
N TYR A 231 -17.23 15.54 2.82
CA TYR A 231 -18.26 16.46 3.29
C TYR A 231 -19.00 17.12 2.12
N ALA A 232 -18.28 17.54 1.08
CA ALA A 232 -18.90 18.14 -0.11
C ALA A 232 -19.88 17.17 -0.79
N ILE A 233 -19.50 15.89 -0.94
CA ILE A 233 -20.37 14.85 -1.49
C ILE A 233 -21.63 14.67 -0.63
N ASP A 234 -21.46 14.65 0.69
CA ASP A 234 -22.59 14.50 1.62
C ASP A 234 -23.56 15.71 1.54
N GLN A 235 -23.03 16.94 1.40
CA GLN A 235 -23.86 18.16 1.30
C GLN A 235 -24.70 18.21 0.03
N VAL A 236 -24.14 17.80 -1.11
CA VAL A 236 -24.88 17.79 -2.39
C VAL A 236 -25.72 16.51 -2.57
N GLY A 237 -25.62 15.57 -1.65
CA GLY A 237 -26.41 14.33 -1.59
C GLY A 237 -26.04 13.26 -2.63
N SER A 238 -25.16 13.56 -3.58
CA SER A 238 -24.66 12.59 -4.57
C SER A 238 -23.40 13.11 -5.29
N VAL A 239 -22.60 12.18 -5.82
CA VAL A 239 -21.45 12.51 -6.68
C VAL A 239 -21.94 13.21 -7.95
N GLU A 240 -23.07 12.81 -8.52
CA GLU A 240 -23.66 13.42 -9.72
C GLU A 240 -24.04 14.89 -9.50
N ALA A 241 -24.57 15.22 -8.31
CA ALA A 241 -24.84 16.61 -7.95
C ALA A 241 -23.54 17.42 -7.79
N LEU A 242 -22.48 16.80 -7.25
CA LEU A 242 -21.18 17.46 -7.10
C LEU A 242 -20.58 17.81 -8.47
N LYS A 243 -20.61 16.87 -9.43
CA LYS A 243 -20.15 17.10 -10.80
C LYS A 243 -20.85 18.31 -11.44
N LYS A 244 -22.17 18.40 -11.32
CA LYS A 244 -22.96 19.51 -11.86
C LYS A 244 -22.55 20.86 -11.24
N THR A 245 -22.34 20.90 -9.93
CA THR A 245 -21.89 22.12 -9.23
C THR A 245 -20.51 22.56 -9.70
N VAL A 246 -19.56 21.61 -9.84
CA VAL A 246 -18.20 21.91 -10.32
C VAL A 246 -18.20 22.39 -11.78
N GLN A 247 -19.03 21.81 -12.64
CA GLN A 247 -19.15 22.25 -14.03
C GLN A 247 -19.75 23.66 -14.14
N ALA A 248 -20.70 24.01 -13.27
CA ALA A 248 -21.34 25.33 -13.25
C ALA A 248 -20.42 26.46 -12.73
N THR A 249 -19.38 26.14 -11.96
CA THR A 249 -18.40 27.13 -11.47
C THR A 249 -17.22 27.33 -12.42
N GLN A 250 -17.05 26.45 -13.42
CA GLN A 250 -16.00 26.52 -14.44
C GLN A 250 -16.45 27.19 -15.75
N SER A 251 -17.75 27.47 -15.89
CA SER A 251 -18.40 28.20 -16.99
C SER A 251 -18.64 29.66 -16.64
#